data_AF-A0A443QL21-F1
#
_entry.id   AF-A0A443QL21-F1
#
_cell.length_a   1.000
_cell.length_b   1.000
_cell.length_c   1.000
_cell.angle_alpha   90.00
_cell.angle_beta   90.00
_cell.angle_gamma   90.00
#
_symmetry.space_group_name_H-M   'P 1'
#
loop_
_entity.id
_entity.type
_entity.pdbx_description
1 polymer ?
#
loop_
_entity_poly.entity_id
_entity_poly.type
_entity_poly.pdbx_seq_one_letter_code
_entity_poly.pdbx_strand_id
1 'polypeptide(L)' 'MVYEDGRQYETVAELKTAIVDCWKAIPVEKLQNLVSSMPKRIFQLIQRHGNSTDY' A
#
# COMPACT_ATOMS: atom_id res chain seq x y z
N MET A 1 13.36 8.53 11.15
CA MET A 1 12.25 7.88 10.43
C MET A 1 12.80 7.45 9.08
N VAL A 2 12.62 6.18 8.71
CA VAL A 2 13.15 5.61 7.47
C VAL A 2 11.98 5.51 6.49
N TYR A 3 12.05 6.25 5.39
CA TYR A 3 11.09 6.18 4.28
C TYR A 3 11.65 5.23 3.19
N GLU A 4 10.87 4.98 2.13
CA GLU A 4 11.24 4.06 1.02
C GLU A 4 12.72 4.22 0.61
N ASP A 5 13.47 3.11 0.49
CA ASP A 5 14.93 3.09 0.23
C ASP A 5 15.83 3.85 1.21
N GLY A 6 15.39 4.09 2.45
CA GLY A 6 16.23 4.82 3.42
C GLY A 6 16.22 6.33 3.22
N ARG A 7 15.33 6.85 2.36
CA ARG A 7 15.26 8.29 2.06
C ARG A 7 14.94 9.07 3.33
N GLN A 8 15.70 10.13 3.55
CA GLN A 8 15.45 11.12 4.58
C GLN A 8 15.02 12.41 3.88
N TYR A 9 14.06 13.11 4.48
CA TYR A 9 13.61 14.41 4.02
C TYR A 9 14.00 15.44 5.07
N GLU A 10 14.64 16.52 4.64
CA GLU A 10 15.13 17.54 5.56
C GLU A 10 13.99 18.43 6.08
N THR A 11 12.90 18.52 5.32
CA THR A 11 11.73 19.34 5.68
C THR A 11 10.41 18.60 5.48
N VAL A 12 9.40 19.03 6.23
CA VAL A 12 8.01 18.55 6.07
C VAL A 12 7.46 18.89 4.68
N ALA A 13 7.89 20.00 4.07
CA ALA A 13 7.45 20.39 2.72
C ALA A 13 7.96 19.40 1.68
N GLU A 14 9.23 19.00 1.78
CA GLU A 14 9.85 18.00 0.90
C GLU A 14 9.17 16.63 1.04
N LEU A 15 8.92 16.18 2.26
CA LEU A 15 8.20 14.93 2.52
C LEU A 15 6.79 14.96 1.91
N LYS A 16 6.06 16.08 2.05
CA LYS A 16 4.72 16.23 1.47
C LYS A 16 4.73 16.12 -0.05
N THR A 17 5.68 16.80 -0.71
CA THR A 17 5.84 16.72 -2.17
C THR A 17 6.14 15.28 -2.59
N ALA A 18 7.07 14.61 -1.91
CA ALA A 18 7.42 13.23 -2.22
C ALA A 18 6.24 12.26 -2.05
N ILE A 19 5.43 12.40 -1.00
CA ILE A 19 4.22 11.58 -0.83
C ILE A 19 3.26 11.77 -2.01
N VAL A 20 3.05 13.01 -2.45
CA VAL A 20 2.16 13.32 -3.58
C VAL A 20 2.71 12.73 -4.87
N ASP A 21 4.02 12.82 -5.10
CA ASP A 21 4.66 12.28 -6.29
C ASP A 21 4.62 10.75 -6.31
N CYS A 22 4.94 10.10 -5.18
CA CYS A 22 4.79 8.65 -5.01
C CYS A 22 3.35 8.20 -5.27
N TRP A 23 2.35 8.93 -4.75
CA TRP A 23 0.94 8.62 -4.98
C TRP A 23 0.56 8.70 -6.46
N LYS A 24 1.01 9.74 -7.17
CA LYS A 24 0.77 9.91 -8.62
C LYS A 24 1.50 8.88 -9.47
N ALA A 25 2.63 8.36 -8.99
CA ALA A 25 3.42 7.37 -9.69
C ALA A 25 2.89 5.93 -9.57
N ILE A 26 1.87 5.68 -8.73
CA ILE A 26 1.26 4.35 -8.59
C ILE A 26 0.56 3.97 -9.91
N PRO A 27 0.96 2.88 -10.58
CA PRO A 27 0.29 2.42 -11.79
C PRO A 27 -1.16 2.04 -11.52
N VAL A 28 -2.07 2.36 -12.44
CA VAL A 28 -3.49 2.03 -12.31
C VAL A 28 -3.70 0.53 -12.19
N GLU A 29 -2.89 -0.27 -12.88
CA GLU A 29 -2.91 -1.73 -12.82
C GLU A 29 -2.63 -2.24 -11.40
N LYS A 30 -1.76 -1.56 -10.64
CA LYS A 30 -1.46 -1.90 -9.24
C LYS A 30 -2.70 -1.72 -8.36
N LEU A 31 -3.47 -0.66 -8.57
CA LEU A 31 -4.73 -0.41 -7.87
C LEU A 31 -5.81 -1.42 -8.29
N GLN A 32 -5.91 -1.74 -9.58
CA GLN A 32 -6.85 -2.74 -10.09
C GLN A 32 -6.55 -4.14 -9.55
N ASN A 33 -5.26 -4.52 -9.48
CA ASN A 33 -4.83 -5.77 -8.89
C ASN A 33 -5.14 -5.85 -7.40
N LEU A 34 -4.98 -4.74 -6.67
CA LEU A 34 -5.37 -4.64 -5.27
C LEU A 34 -6.86 -4.93 -5.09
N VAL A 35 -7.72 -4.25 -5.85
CA VAL A 35 -9.19 -4.49 -5.80
C VAL A 35 -9.53 -5.92 -6.21
N SER A 36 -8.92 -6.43 -7.27
CA SER A 36 -9.13 -7.79 -7.77
C SER A 36 -8.71 -8.87 -6.78
N SER A 37 -7.79 -8.56 -5.85
CA SER A 37 -7.36 -9.50 -4.80
C SER A 37 -8.33 -9.60 -3.61
N MET A 38 -9.25 -8.64 -3.44
CA MET A 38 -10.15 -8.58 -2.28
C MET A 38 -11.04 -9.81 -2.09
N PRO A 39 -11.66 -10.40 -3.15
CA PRO A 39 -12.44 -11.62 -2.99
C PRO A 39 -11.62 -12.78 -2.40
N LYS A 40 -10.35 -12.91 -2.81
CA LYS A 40 -9.43 -13.93 -2.27
C LYS A 40 -9.16 -13.71 -0.78
N ARG A 41 -8.94 -12.46 -0.35
CA ARG A 41 -8.72 -12.10 1.06
C ARG A 41 -9.93 -12.44 1.92
N ILE A 42 -11.13 -12.14 1.43
CA ILE A 42 -12.39 -12.47 2.11
C ILE A 42 -12.56 -13.99 2.22
N PHE A 43 -12.27 -14.73 1.15
CA PHE A 43 -12.32 -16.20 1.18
C PHE A 43 -11.36 -16.79 2.22
N GLN A 44 -10.12 -16.29 2.30
CA GLN A 44 -9.16 -16.70 3.34
C GLN A 44 -9.69 -16.41 4.75
N LEU A 45 -10.25 -15.22 4.99
CA LEU A 45 -10.83 -14.84 6.28
C LEU A 45 -11.94 -15.83 6.71
N ILE A 46 -12.83 -16.20 5.78
CA ILE A 46 -13.91 -17.16 6.03
C ILE A 46 -13.32 -18.54 6.36
N GLN A 47 -12.39 -19.03 5.54
CA GLN A 47 -11.75 -20.34 5.76
C GLN A 47 -10.99 -20.42 7.08
N ARG A 48 -10.46 -19.28 7.55
CA ARG A 48 -9.73 -19.18 8.82
C ARG A 48 -10.63 -18.85 10.00
N HIS A 49 -11.95 -18.91 9.84
CA HIS A 49 -12.93 -18.61 10.87
C HIS A 49 -12.72 -17.24 11.53
N GLY A 50 -12.37 -16.23 10.72
CA GLY A 50 -12.15 -14.86 11.20
C GLY A 50 -10.74 -14.55 11.71
N ASN A 51 -9.80 -15.50 11.67
CA ASN A 51 -8.39 -15.24 11.98
C ASN A 51 -7.67 -14.46 10.86
N SER A 52 -6.41 -14.09 11.09
CA SER A 52 -5.61 -13.25 10.18
C SER A 52 -5.45 -13.83 8.76
N THR A 53 -5.44 -12.93 7.78
CA THR A 53 -5.08 -13.23 6.39
C THR A 53 -3.56 -13.25 6.21
N ASP A 54 -3.08 -13.75 5.07
CA ASP A 54 -1.65 -13.67 4.70
C ASP A 54 -1.23 -12.27 4.22
N TYR A 55 -2.19 -11.34 4.22
CA TYR A 55 -2.08 -9.93 3.87
C TYR A 55 -2.22 -9.10 5.12
#